data_AF-A0A3C2ALX1-F1
#
_entry.id   AF-A0A3C2ALX1-F1
#
_cell.length_a   1.000
_cell.length_b   1.000
_cell.length_c   1.000
_cell.angle_alpha   90.00
_cell.angle_beta   90.00
_cell.angle_gamma   90.00
#
_symmetry.space_group_name_H-M   'P 1'
#
loop_
_entity.id
_entity.type
_entity.pdbx_description
1 polymer ?
#
loop_
_entity_poly.entity_id
_entity_poly.type
_entity_poly.pdbx_seq_one_letter_code
_entity_poly.pdbx_strand_id
1 'polypeptide(L)'
;EVLPEDTSGTFYPKIIAAEKELLEEWFLKIINGDYTTFLPAEKGNLNYKRDYYNFQKLDLDKVSTTREVIDKLRALTHPPHKNAYFVDQETGDKIYISVNVERRSK
;
A
#
# COMPACT_ATOMS: atom_id res chain seq x y z
N GLU A 1 -11.29 -0.88 7.17
CA GLU A 1 -11.51 -1.44 5.82
C GLU A 1 -10.79 -0.58 4.78
N VAL A 2 -10.24 -1.21 3.73
CA VAL A 2 -9.66 -0.49 2.58
C VAL A 2 -10.80 -0.13 1.63
N LEU A 3 -11.04 1.16 1.42
CA LEU A 3 -12.11 1.63 0.53
C LEU A 3 -11.61 1.70 -0.94
N PRO A 4 -12.53 1.62 -1.93
CA PRO A 4 -12.20 1.80 -3.35
C PRO A 4 -11.40 3.07 -3.69
N GLU A 5 -11.65 4.16 -2.97
CA GLU A 5 -10.97 5.46 -3.12
C GLU A 5 -9.66 5.56 -2.33
N ASP A 6 -9.29 4.53 -1.56
CA ASP A 6 -8.05 4.55 -0.81
C ASP A 6 -6.83 4.29 -1.69
N THR A 7 -5.87 5.20 -1.59
CA THR A 7 -4.49 5.03 -2.07
C THR A 7 -3.60 4.57 -0.91
N SER A 8 -2.35 4.17 -1.19
CA SER A 8 -1.37 3.92 -0.12
C SER A 8 -1.23 5.15 0.79
N GLY A 9 -1.21 6.35 0.22
CA GLY A 9 -1.10 7.60 0.97
C GLY A 9 -2.30 7.92 1.87
N THR A 10 -3.53 7.56 1.47
CA THR A 10 -4.73 7.84 2.29
C THR A 10 -5.07 6.71 3.25
N PHE A 11 -4.67 5.47 2.93
CA PHE A 11 -4.89 4.33 3.80
C PHE A 11 -3.87 4.26 4.93
N TYR A 12 -2.60 4.60 4.67
CA TYR A 12 -1.53 4.51 5.67
C TYR A 12 -1.82 5.28 6.97
N PRO A 13 -2.37 6.51 6.96
CA PRO A 13 -2.78 7.19 8.19
C PRO A 13 -3.82 6.43 9.02
N LYS A 14 -4.71 5.64 8.39
CA LYS A 14 -5.69 4.79 9.11
C LYS A 14 -4.98 3.65 9.85
N ILE A 15 -3.90 3.12 9.28
CA ILE A 15 -3.04 2.14 9.95
C ILE A 15 -2.36 2.78 11.16
N ILE A 16 -1.76 3.97 10.98
CA ILE A 16 -1.10 4.70 12.08
C ILE A 16 -2.07 5.00 13.23
N ALA A 17 -3.33 5.33 12.93
CA ALA A 17 -4.36 5.52 13.95
C ALA A 17 -4.64 4.23 14.72
N ALA A 18 -4.86 3.11 14.02
CA ALA A 18 -5.09 1.81 14.64
C ALA A 18 -3.87 1.33 15.46
N GLU A 19 -2.64 1.58 15.00
CA GLU A 19 -1.42 1.28 15.77
C GLU A 19 -1.38 2.03 17.09
N LYS A 20 -1.77 3.31 17.10
CA LYS A 20 -1.84 4.11 18.34
C LYS A 20 -2.92 3.59 19.29
N GLU A 21 -4.11 3.31 18.77
CA GLU A 21 -5.22 2.78 19.57
C GLU A 21 -4.83 1.44 20.23
N LEU A 22 -4.24 0.53 19.46
CA LEU A 22 -3.76 -0.76 19.98
C LEU A 22 -2.64 -0.59 21.00
N LEU A 23 -1.69 0.31 20.73
CA LEU A 23 -0.61 0.58 21.66
C LEU A 23 -1.16 1.14 22.98
N GLU A 24 -2.06 2.12 22.93
CA GLU A 24 -2.68 2.72 24.12
C GLU A 24 -3.42 1.67 24.97
N GLU A 25 -4.17 0.78 24.33
CA GLU A 25 -4.90 -0.29 25.03
C GLU A 25 -3.96 -1.32 25.69
N TRP A 26 -2.87 -1.67 25.00
CA TRP A 26 -2.02 -2.80 25.40
C TRP A 26 -0.73 -2.41 26.10
N PHE A 27 -0.36 -1.12 26.14
CA PHE A 27 0.95 -0.66 26.63
C PHE A 27 1.29 -1.20 28.02
N LEU A 28 0.42 -0.96 29.02
CA LEU A 28 0.69 -1.42 30.39
C LEU A 28 0.71 -2.95 30.50
N LYS A 29 -0.17 -3.65 29.77
CA LYS A 29 -0.21 -5.12 29.75
C LYS A 29 1.09 -5.69 29.19
N ILE A 30 1.63 -5.08 28.13
CA ILE A 30 2.91 -5.46 27.54
C ILE A 30 4.05 -5.28 28.56
N ILE A 31 4.09 -4.13 29.25
CA ILE A 31 5.13 -3.83 30.26
C ILE A 31 5.07 -4.79 31.45
N ASN A 32 3.87 -5.16 31.89
CA ASN A 32 3.67 -6.03 33.04
C ASN A 32 3.76 -7.53 32.70
N GLY A 33 3.67 -7.90 31.41
CA GLY A 33 3.57 -9.30 30.99
C GLY A 33 2.14 -9.87 31.09
N ASP A 34 1.13 -9.03 31.24
CA ASP A 34 -0.28 -9.40 31.46
C ASP A 34 -1.00 -9.70 30.13
N TYR A 35 -0.50 -10.66 29.36
CA TYR A 35 -1.09 -11.07 28.08
C TYR A 35 -0.84 -12.55 27.80
N THR A 36 -1.67 -13.12 26.92
CA THR A 36 -1.44 -14.44 26.34
C THR A 36 -1.20 -14.27 24.85
N THR A 37 -0.35 -15.14 24.29
CA THR A 37 -0.03 -15.14 22.86
C THR A 37 -0.53 -16.41 22.21
N PHE A 38 -0.73 -16.35 20.90
CA PHE A 38 -1.08 -17.49 20.08
C PHE A 38 -0.27 -17.46 18.80
N LEU A 39 -0.04 -18.63 18.22
CA LEU A 39 0.59 -18.72 16.90
C LEU A 39 -0.45 -18.44 15.81
N PRO A 40 -0.10 -17.73 14.73
CA PRO A 40 -0.95 -17.61 13.56
C PRO A 40 -1.32 -19.00 13.01
N ALA A 41 -2.56 -19.18 12.56
CA ALA A 41 -3.02 -20.44 11.97
C ALA A 41 -2.30 -20.78 10.65
N GLU A 42 -1.82 -19.76 9.94
CA GLU A 42 -1.17 -19.89 8.64
C GLU A 42 0.12 -19.07 8.60
N LYS A 43 1.07 -19.51 7.75
CA LYS A 43 2.38 -18.84 7.57
C LYS A 43 2.28 -17.46 6.89
N GLY A 44 1.24 -17.25 6.08
CA GLY A 44 1.12 -16.06 5.23
C GLY A 44 2.22 -15.95 4.17
N ASN A 45 2.52 -14.71 3.77
CA ASN A 45 3.57 -14.37 2.79
C ASN A 45 4.43 -13.19 3.28
N LEU A 46 5.62 -13.05 2.70
CA LEU A 46 6.58 -12.00 3.03
C LEU A 46 6.93 -11.19 1.78
N ASN A 47 6.84 -9.86 1.90
CA ASN A 47 7.22 -8.92 0.85
C ASN A 47 8.48 -8.15 1.28
N TYR A 48 9.53 -8.20 0.46
CA TYR A 48 10.79 -7.50 0.70
C TYR A 48 10.83 -6.15 -0.01
N LYS A 49 11.78 -5.30 0.39
CA LYS A 49 12.08 -4.02 -0.26
C LYS A 49 12.33 -4.15 -1.78
N ARG A 50 13.00 -5.23 -2.21
CA ARG A 50 13.23 -5.51 -3.63
C ARG A 50 11.93 -5.78 -4.39
N ASP A 51 10.96 -6.43 -3.76
CA ASP A 51 9.69 -6.77 -4.39
C ASP A 51 8.88 -5.49 -4.60
N TYR A 52 8.93 -4.57 -3.64
CA TYR A 52 8.36 -3.22 -3.79
C TYR A 52 8.98 -2.44 -4.96
N TYR A 53 10.31 -2.42 -5.10
CA TYR A 53 10.96 -1.75 -6.23
C TYR A 53 10.66 -2.38 -7.58
N ASN A 54 10.54 -3.71 -7.64
CA ASN A 54 10.12 -4.40 -8.85
C ASN A 54 8.65 -4.08 -9.18
N PHE A 55 7.80 -3.97 -8.16
CA PHE A 55 6.38 -3.66 -8.30
C PHE A 55 6.13 -2.25 -8.85
N GLN A 56 7.03 -1.29 -8.59
CA GLN A 56 6.94 0.09 -9.06
C GLN A 56 6.94 0.24 -10.59
N LYS A 57 7.63 -0.63 -11.32
CA LYS A 57 7.69 -0.56 -12.78
C LYS A 57 6.36 -1.04 -13.38
N LEU A 58 5.79 -0.23 -14.26
CA LEU A 58 4.66 -0.57 -15.10
C LEU A 58 5.17 -1.12 -16.43
N ASP A 59 4.61 -2.26 -16.80
CA ASP A 59 4.79 -2.86 -18.13
C ASP A 59 3.54 -2.49 -18.94
N LEU A 60 3.72 -1.68 -19.98
CA LEU A 60 2.62 -1.15 -20.79
C LEU A 60 2.01 -2.20 -21.71
N ASP A 61 2.75 -3.28 -22.01
CA ASP A 61 2.30 -4.37 -22.87
C ASP A 61 1.65 -5.51 -22.07
N LYS A 62 1.66 -5.41 -20.74
CA LYS A 62 1.06 -6.41 -19.87
C LYS A 62 -0.46 -6.41 -19.99
N VAL A 63 -1.03 -7.51 -20.48
CA VAL A 63 -2.47 -7.78 -20.43
C VAL A 63 -2.94 -7.82 -18.97
N SER A 64 -3.81 -6.88 -18.59
CA SER A 64 -4.39 -6.75 -17.25
C SER A 64 -5.82 -6.26 -17.35
N THR A 65 -6.65 -6.58 -16.36
CA THR A 65 -7.97 -5.95 -16.22
C THR A 65 -7.81 -4.49 -15.77
N THR A 66 -8.78 -3.64 -16.12
CA THR A 66 -8.80 -2.25 -15.63
C THR A 66 -8.79 -2.18 -14.10
N ARG A 67 -9.39 -3.16 -13.43
CA ARG A 67 -9.36 -3.28 -11.96
C ARG A 67 -7.93 -3.43 -11.43
N GLU A 68 -7.15 -4.35 -11.99
CA GLU A 68 -5.75 -4.57 -11.58
C GLU A 68 -4.87 -3.35 -11.83
N VAL A 69 -5.11 -2.63 -12.94
CA VAL A 69 -4.40 -1.39 -13.25
C VAL A 69 -4.72 -0.32 -12.20
N ILE A 70 -5.99 -0.10 -11.88
CA ILE A 70 -6.43 0.87 -10.87
C ILE A 70 -5.87 0.49 -9.48
N ASP A 71 -5.98 -0.79 -9.10
CA ASP A 71 -5.46 -1.29 -7.82
C ASP A 71 -3.94 -1.10 -7.70
N LYS A 72 -3.19 -1.38 -8.77
CA LYS A 72 -1.74 -1.16 -8.79
C LYS A 72 -1.40 0.33 -8.66
N LEU A 73 -2.08 1.20 -9.40
CA LEU A 73 -1.81 2.63 -9.37
C LEU A 73 -2.16 3.27 -8.02
N ARG A 74 -3.28 2.91 -7.40
CA ARG A 74 -3.65 3.42 -6.07
C ARG A 74 -2.73 2.87 -4.97
N ALA A 75 -2.29 1.61 -5.07
CA ALA A 75 -1.32 1.02 -4.15
C ALA A 75 0.07 1.70 -4.22
N LEU A 76 0.44 2.24 -5.39
CA LEU A 76 1.71 2.96 -5.58
C LEU A 76 1.58 4.48 -5.39
N THR A 77 0.38 5.01 -5.18
CA THR A 77 0.19 6.45 -4.94
C THR A 77 0.34 6.77 -3.44
N HIS A 78 1.41 7.49 -3.09
CA HIS A 78 1.69 7.94 -1.72
C HIS A 78 2.51 9.24 -1.76
N PRO A 79 1.88 10.42 -1.85
CA PRO A 79 2.59 11.69 -1.87
C PRO A 79 3.47 11.90 -0.62
N PRO A 80 4.66 12.49 -0.74
CA PRO A 80 5.26 13.08 -1.95
C PRO A 80 6.06 12.09 -2.81
N HIS A 81 5.98 10.78 -2.53
CA HIS A 81 6.78 9.76 -3.21
C HIS A 81 6.31 9.51 -4.64
N LYS A 82 7.29 9.45 -5.55
CA LYS A 82 7.09 9.09 -6.97
C LYS A 82 7.43 7.60 -7.14
N ASN A 83 6.42 6.73 -7.00
CA ASN A 83 6.65 5.28 -6.98
C ASN A 83 6.37 4.62 -8.33
N ALA A 84 5.15 4.70 -8.87
CA ALA A 84 4.84 4.05 -10.14
C ALA A 84 5.49 4.78 -11.31
N TYR A 85 6.09 4.01 -12.24
CA TYR A 85 6.67 4.57 -13.45
C TYR A 85 6.66 3.57 -14.61
N PHE A 86 6.71 4.09 -15.83
CA PHE A 86 7.10 3.33 -17.03
C PHE A 86 8.32 3.99 -17.68
N VAL A 87 8.92 3.30 -18.65
CA VAL A 87 10.02 3.83 -19.46
C VAL A 87 9.47 4.09 -20.85
N ASP A 88 9.61 5.32 -21.33
CA ASP A 88 9.27 5.67 -22.71
C ASP A 88 10.20 4.91 -23.67
N GLN A 89 9.64 4.25 -24.69
CA GLN A 89 10.44 3.41 -25.59
C GLN A 89 11.20 4.24 -26.65
N GLU A 90 10.76 5.46 -26.94
CA GLU A 90 11.40 6.32 -27.94
C GLU A 90 12.55 7.12 -27.34
N THR A 91 12.35 7.71 -26.16
CA THR A 91 13.34 8.58 -25.50
C THR A 91 14.17 7.87 -24.43
N GLY A 92 13.65 6.77 -23.86
CA GLY A 92 14.26 6.10 -22.70
C GLY A 92 13.95 6.78 -21.37
N ASP A 93 13.12 7.82 -21.35
CA ASP A 93 12.82 8.59 -20.15
C ASP A 93 11.97 7.79 -19.16
N LYS A 94 12.26 7.96 -17.87
CA LYS A 94 11.42 7.44 -16.79
C LYS A 94 10.25 8.39 -16.53
N ILE A 95 9.04 7.95 -16.87
CA ILE A 95 7.82 8.70 -16.66
C ILE A 95 7.10 8.19 -15.41
N TYR A 96 6.99 9.05 -14.40
CA TYR A 96 6.27 8.74 -13.18
C TYR A 96 4.77 9.00 -13.34
N ILE A 97 3.96 8.15 -12.75
CA ILE A 97 2.50 8.26 -12.75
C ILE A 97 1.97 8.08 -11.33
N SER A 98 0.94 8.83 -11.00
CA SER A 98 0.12 8.66 -9.81
C SER A 98 -1.34 8.88 -10.18
N VAL A 99 -2.26 8.45 -9.33
CA VAL A 99 -3.70 8.63 -9.55
C VAL A 99 -4.32 9.43 -8.42
N ASN A 100 -5.29 10.26 -8.76
CA ASN A 100 -6.21 10.80 -7.79
C ASN A 100 -7.53 10.01 -7.88
N VAL A 101 -8.01 9.50 -6.75
CA VAL A 101 -9.24 8.70 -6.68
C VAL A 101 -10.18 9.38 -5.70
N GLU A 102 -11.33 9.80 -6.20
CA GLU A 102 -12.31 10.56 -5.41
C GLU A 102 -13.67 9.87 -5.48
N ARG A 103 -14.26 9.66 -4.31
CA ARG A 103 -15.66 9.21 -4.22
C ARG A 103 -16.56 10.43 -4.32
N ARG A 104 -17.47 10.43 -5.29
CA ARG A 104 -18.49 11.46 -5.42
C ARG A 104 -19.40 11.45 -4.18
N SER A 105 -19.49 12.59 -3.48
CA SER A 105 -20.48 12.82 -2.43
C SER A 105 -21.89 12.80 -3.01
N LYS A 106 -22.83 12.17 -2.30
CA LYS A 106 -24.26 12.16 -2.66
C LYS A 106 -24.85 13.56 -2.54
#